data_AF-J9VP11-F1
#
_entry.id   AF-J9VP11-F1
#
_cell.length_a   1.000
_cell.length_b   1.000
_cell.length_c   1.000
_cell.angle_alpha   90.00
_cell.angle_beta   90.00
_cell.angle_gamma   90.00
#
_symmetry.space_group_name_H-M   'P 1'
#
loop_
_entity.id
_entity.type
_entity.pdbx_description
1 polymer ?
#
loop_
_entity_poly.entity_id
_entity_poly.type
_entity_poly.pdbx_seq_one_letter_code
_entity_poly.pdbx_strand_id
1 'polypeptide(L)'
;MIHAVLIFNTNGKPRLSKFFTPLPPLVQQSLISQIFSLISDRPAGVCNFLDAPDLVFPTPKSMVKYRQEERNDLGLEGGRNGEEVKEMEDDTRVIYRHYATLYFVFVVDGAESELGILDLIQVFVESLDRAFENVCELDLIFHFDEVYHVLSEIIQGGLVLETNINEISACVRAATKNRKESSASANPLIPSVLAAPGGRGGNRGGSADGARRWLAAMGV
;
A
#
# COMPACT_ATOMS: atom_id res chain seq x y z
N MET A 1 -12.54 3.23 -9.42
CA MET A 1 -11.88 2.37 -8.43
C MET A 1 -10.36 2.51 -8.55
N ILE A 2 -9.62 2.31 -7.45
CA ILE A 2 -8.15 2.23 -7.47
C ILE A 2 -7.71 0.81 -7.84
N HIS A 3 -6.97 0.65 -8.94
CA HIS A 3 -6.48 -0.64 -9.43
C HIS A 3 -5.15 -1.04 -8.81
N ALA A 4 -4.23 -0.07 -8.65
CA ALA A 4 -2.89 -0.31 -8.12
C ALA A 4 -2.29 0.94 -7.46
N VAL A 5 -1.43 0.70 -6.47
CA VAL A 5 -0.56 1.69 -5.83
C VAL A 5 0.88 1.22 -5.94
N LEU A 6 1.73 2.06 -6.51
CA LEU A 6 3.13 1.77 -6.78
C LEU A 6 4.01 2.89 -6.19
N ILE A 7 5.13 2.49 -5.62
CA ILE A 7 6.22 3.41 -5.28
C ILE A 7 7.48 2.85 -5.96
N PHE A 8 8.17 3.67 -6.73
CA PHE A 8 9.46 3.29 -7.32
C PHE A 8 10.45 4.45 -7.28
N ASN A 9 11.74 4.12 -7.26
CA ASN A 9 12.80 5.12 -7.35
C ASN A 9 12.94 5.63 -8.80
N THR A 10 13.61 6.76 -8.98
CA THR A 10 14.16 7.28 -10.24
C THR A 10 14.93 6.28 -11.11
N ASN A 11 15.39 5.14 -10.56
CA ASN A 11 15.98 4.05 -11.34
C ASN A 11 14.98 2.98 -11.81
N GLY A 12 13.67 3.16 -11.57
CA GLY A 12 12.62 2.21 -11.96
C GLY A 12 12.49 0.99 -11.06
N LYS A 13 13.20 0.96 -9.92
CA LYS A 13 13.09 -0.14 -8.95
C LYS A 13 11.85 0.06 -8.06
N PRO A 14 10.90 -0.89 -8.04
CA PRO A 14 9.74 -0.80 -7.17
C PRO A 14 10.15 -0.98 -5.70
N ARG A 15 9.69 -0.07 -4.85
CA ARG A 15 9.79 -0.10 -3.39
C ARG A 15 8.50 -0.61 -2.75
N LEU A 16 7.37 -0.28 -3.36
CA LEU A 16 6.06 -0.78 -3.00
C LEU A 16 5.31 -1.15 -4.28
N SER A 17 4.68 -2.31 -4.30
CA SER A 17 3.74 -2.67 -5.36
C SER A 17 2.53 -3.35 -4.76
N LYS A 18 1.37 -2.68 -4.84
CA LYS A 18 0.10 -3.21 -4.36
C LYS A 18 -0.92 -3.14 -5.48
N PHE A 19 -1.32 -4.31 -5.97
CA PHE A 19 -2.41 -4.44 -6.93
C PHE A 19 -3.67 -4.86 -6.19
N PHE A 20 -4.74 -4.08 -6.35
CA PHE A 20 -6.07 -4.40 -5.83
C PHE A 20 -6.89 -5.22 -6.83
N THR A 21 -6.62 -5.03 -8.12
CA THR A 21 -7.12 -5.90 -9.18
C THR A 21 -6.20 -7.11 -9.34
N PRO A 22 -6.71 -8.36 -9.33
CA PRO A 22 -5.87 -9.55 -9.47
C PRO A 22 -5.27 -9.62 -10.88
N LEU A 23 -3.95 -9.49 -10.96
CA LEU A 23 -3.20 -9.58 -12.22
C LEU A 23 -2.11 -10.66 -12.12
N PRO A 24 -1.81 -11.39 -13.22
CA PRO A 24 -0.67 -12.29 -13.26
C PRO A 24 0.66 -11.56 -12.99
N PRO A 25 1.64 -12.17 -12.29
CA PRO A 25 2.89 -11.51 -11.93
C PRO A 25 3.69 -10.96 -13.12
N LEU A 26 3.64 -11.66 -14.27
CA LEU A 26 4.30 -11.22 -15.50
C LEU A 26 3.72 -9.90 -16.01
N VAL A 27 2.40 -9.74 -15.94
CA VAL A 27 1.70 -8.52 -16.34
C VAL A 27 2.04 -7.39 -15.37
N GLN A 28 2.09 -7.66 -14.07
CA GLN A 28 2.47 -6.66 -13.06
C GLN A 28 3.85 -6.05 -13.35
N GLN A 29 4.85 -6.87 -13.66
CA GLN A 29 6.20 -6.40 -13.99
C GLN A 29 6.23 -5.57 -15.29
N SER A 30 5.46 -5.98 -16.30
CA SER A 30 5.30 -5.23 -17.55
C SER A 30 4.68 -3.86 -17.28
N LEU A 31 3.60 -3.80 -16.49
CA LEU A 31 2.90 -2.56 -16.14
C LEU A 31 3.83 -1.60 -15.37
N ILE A 32 4.58 -2.10 -14.38
CA ILE A 32 5.54 -1.28 -13.62
C ILE A 32 6.57 -0.64 -14.56
N SER A 33 7.11 -1.41 -15.51
CA SER A 33 8.12 -0.94 -16.47
C SER A 33 7.56 0.09 -17.46
N GLN A 34 6.32 -0.12 -17.94
CA GLN A 34 5.62 0.82 -18.82
C GLN A 34 5.31 2.13 -18.10
N ILE A 35 4.74 2.06 -16.89
CA ILE A 35 4.43 3.23 -16.06
C ILE A 35 5.70 4.04 -15.75
N PHE A 36 6.81 3.37 -15.41
CA PHE A 36 8.08 4.05 -15.17
C PHE A 36 8.59 4.78 -16.42
N SER A 37 8.48 4.16 -17.60
CA SER A 37 8.89 4.78 -18.87
C SER A 37 8.03 6.00 -19.21
N LEU A 38 6.74 6.00 -18.85
CA LEU A 38 5.84 7.13 -19.07
C LEU A 38 6.12 8.35 -18.17
N ILE A 39 6.68 8.11 -16.98
CA ILE A 39 6.87 9.15 -15.94
C ILE A 39 8.31 9.67 -15.88
N SER A 40 9.31 8.81 -16.11
CA SER A 40 10.74 9.14 -15.89
C SER A 40 11.27 10.28 -16.77
N ASP A 41 10.84 10.37 -18.03
CA ASP A 41 11.31 11.40 -18.98
C ASP A 41 10.52 12.73 -18.89
N ARG A 42 9.51 12.82 -18.00
CA ARG A 42 8.62 13.98 -17.95
C ARG A 42 9.22 15.13 -17.12
N PRO A 43 9.18 16.39 -17.63
CA PRO A 43 9.68 17.53 -16.88
C PRO A 43 8.71 17.95 -15.76
N ALA A 44 9.22 18.48 -14.66
CA ALA A 44 8.45 18.78 -13.44
C ALA A 44 7.32 19.82 -13.58
N GLY A 45 7.18 20.47 -14.74
CA GLY A 45 6.13 21.45 -15.03
C GLY A 45 4.89 20.89 -15.73
N VAL A 46 4.86 19.59 -16.06
CA VAL A 46 3.72 18.96 -16.76
C VAL A 46 2.68 18.44 -15.78
N CYS A 47 1.51 18.07 -16.31
CA CYS A 47 0.42 17.51 -15.53
C CYS A 47 0.83 16.19 -14.82
N ASN A 48 0.25 16.01 -13.63
CA ASN A 48 0.40 14.81 -12.81
C ASN A 48 -0.59 13.68 -13.21
N PHE A 49 -1.38 13.92 -14.26
CA PHE A 49 -2.41 13.01 -14.77
C PHE A 49 -1.98 12.51 -16.13
N LEU A 50 -1.97 11.19 -16.31
CA LEU A 50 -1.61 10.53 -17.54
C LEU A 50 -2.76 9.60 -17.93
N ASP A 51 -3.35 9.85 -19.09
CA ASP A 51 -4.23 8.86 -19.70
C ASP A 51 -3.36 7.72 -20.22
N ALA A 52 -3.67 6.50 -19.78
CA ALA A 52 -2.88 5.32 -20.10
C ALA A 52 -3.81 4.21 -20.62
N PRO A 53 -4.40 4.42 -21.82
CA PRO A 53 -5.32 3.44 -22.42
C PRO A 53 -4.63 2.09 -22.69
N ASP A 54 -3.30 2.09 -22.87
CA ASP A 54 -2.50 0.88 -23.12
C ASP A 54 -2.32 -0.02 -21.88
N LEU A 55 -2.65 0.46 -20.68
CA LEU A 55 -2.56 -0.33 -19.47
C LEU A 55 -3.81 -1.21 -19.35
N VAL A 56 -3.77 -2.37 -20.01
CA VAL A 56 -4.88 -3.34 -19.97
C VAL A 56 -4.97 -3.96 -18.57
N PHE A 57 -5.87 -3.43 -17.74
CA PHE A 57 -6.34 -4.11 -16.53
C PHE A 57 -7.52 -5.00 -16.91
N PRO A 58 -7.46 -6.32 -16.68
CA PRO A 58 -8.60 -7.19 -16.93
C PRO A 58 -9.70 -6.84 -15.94
N THR A 59 -10.71 -6.09 -16.39
CA THR A 59 -11.94 -5.90 -15.60
C THR A 59 -12.69 -7.22 -15.51
N PRO A 60 -13.29 -7.56 -14.36
CA PRO A 60 -14.07 -8.77 -14.22
C PRO A 60 -15.26 -8.70 -15.18
N LYS A 61 -15.34 -9.69 -16.08
CA LYS A 61 -16.38 -9.86 -17.12
C LYS A 61 -17.83 -9.76 -16.61
N SER A 62 -18.06 -9.87 -15.30
CA SER A 62 -19.36 -9.71 -14.65
C SER A 62 -19.89 -8.27 -14.68
N MET A 63 -19.02 -7.26 -14.66
CA MET A 63 -19.44 -5.85 -14.67
C MET A 63 -19.88 -5.39 -16.06
N VAL A 64 -19.27 -5.97 -17.11
CA VAL A 64 -19.69 -5.78 -18.50
C VAL A 64 -21.10 -6.35 -18.73
N LYS A 65 -21.44 -7.50 -18.12
CA LYS A 65 -22.78 -8.11 -18.24
C LYS A 65 -23.89 -7.28 -17.59
N TYR A 66 -23.69 -6.77 -16.38
CA TYR A 66 -24.71 -6.00 -15.66
C TYR A 66 -25.09 -4.69 -16.39
N ARG A 67 -24.08 -3.99 -16.95
CA ARG A 67 -24.30 -2.74 -17.68
C ARG A 67 -24.93 -2.94 -19.06
N GLN A 68 -24.77 -4.14 -19.63
CA GLN A 68 -25.41 -4.54 -20.88
C GLN A 68 -26.90 -4.85 -20.68
N GLU A 69 -27.27 -5.46 -19.55
CA GLU A 69 -28.66 -5.75 -19.20
C GLU A 69 -29.47 -4.46 -18.96
N GLU A 70 -28.93 -3.45 -18.27
CA GLU A 70 -29.59 -2.13 -18.15
C GLU A 70 -29.77 -1.40 -19.49
N ARG A 71 -28.81 -1.55 -20.42
CA ARG A 71 -28.90 -0.94 -21.76
C ARG A 71 -29.93 -1.64 -22.64
N ASN A 72 -30.07 -2.95 -22.48
CA ASN A 72 -31.04 -3.75 -23.22
C ASN A 72 -32.48 -3.55 -22.69
N ASP A 73 -32.65 -3.27 -21.40
CA ASP A 73 -33.97 -2.98 -20.78
C ASP A 73 -34.55 -1.62 -21.21
N LEU A 74 -33.69 -0.69 -21.63
CA LEU A 74 -34.08 0.63 -22.19
C LEU A 74 -34.42 0.61 -23.71
N GLY A 75 -34.39 -0.56 -24.37
CA GLY A 75 -34.97 -0.74 -25.71
C GLY A 75 -34.29 -0.03 -26.88
N LEU A 76 -32.99 0.28 -26.79
CA LEU A 76 -32.22 0.85 -27.89
C LEU A 76 -31.57 -0.25 -28.76
N GLU A 77 -32.37 -0.94 -29.57
CA GLU A 77 -31.85 -1.90 -30.56
C GLU A 77 -31.52 -1.23 -31.91
N GLY A 78 -30.25 -1.32 -32.31
CA GLY A 78 -29.86 -1.66 -33.69
C GLY A 78 -29.78 -0.55 -34.73
N GLY A 79 -28.62 0.11 -34.84
CA GLY A 79 -28.14 0.73 -36.08
C GLY A 79 -27.10 -0.17 -36.77
N ARG A 80 -27.28 -0.42 -38.07
CA ARG A 80 -26.49 -1.32 -38.94
C ARG A 80 -25.06 -0.84 -39.21
N ASN A 81 -24.20 -1.84 -39.44
CA ASN A 81 -22.89 -1.82 -40.13
C ASN A 81 -21.67 -1.37 -39.33
N GLY A 82 -20.90 -2.35 -38.84
CA GLY A 82 -19.44 -2.35 -38.97
C GLY A 82 -18.65 -1.26 -38.27
N GLU A 83 -19.16 -0.69 -37.18
CA GLU A 83 -18.29 -0.03 -36.21
C GLU A 83 -17.68 -1.13 -35.35
N GLU A 84 -16.35 -1.25 -35.42
CA GLU A 84 -15.55 -1.97 -34.44
C GLU A 84 -16.17 -1.67 -33.08
N VAL A 85 -16.55 -2.72 -32.34
CA VAL A 85 -16.84 -2.58 -30.93
C VAL A 85 -15.54 -2.04 -30.36
N LYS A 86 -15.45 -0.71 -30.25
CA LYS A 86 -14.45 -0.05 -29.45
C LYS A 86 -14.73 -0.62 -28.09
N GLU A 87 -13.98 -1.67 -27.72
CA GLU A 87 -13.88 -2.12 -26.34
C GLU A 87 -13.83 -0.82 -25.57
N MET A 88 -14.84 -0.60 -24.73
CA MET A 88 -14.92 0.61 -23.92
C MET A 88 -13.63 0.56 -23.13
N GLU A 89 -12.59 1.24 -23.64
CA GLU A 89 -11.31 1.42 -23.00
C GLU A 89 -11.72 2.05 -21.69
N ASP A 90 -11.76 1.23 -20.62
CA ASP A 90 -11.97 1.76 -19.29
C ASP A 90 -10.82 2.74 -19.12
N ASP A 91 -11.15 4.04 -19.17
CA ASP A 91 -10.22 5.16 -19.22
C ASP A 91 -9.33 5.08 -17.98
N THR A 92 -8.26 4.29 -18.08
CA THR A 92 -7.36 4.04 -16.98
C THR A 92 -6.41 5.22 -16.92
N ARG A 93 -6.41 5.88 -15.77
CA ARG A 93 -5.62 7.07 -15.52
C ARG A 93 -4.52 6.72 -14.52
N VAL A 94 -3.33 7.20 -14.83
CA VAL A 94 -2.16 7.11 -13.96
C VAL A 94 -1.94 8.48 -13.36
N ILE A 95 -1.99 8.54 -12.04
CA ILE A 95 -1.82 9.75 -11.26
C ILE A 95 -0.55 9.58 -10.45
N TYR A 96 0.38 10.51 -10.59
CA TYR A 96 1.66 10.40 -9.92
C TYR A 96 2.12 11.70 -9.27
N ARG A 97 2.99 11.58 -8.28
CA ARG A 97 3.74 12.70 -7.72
C ARG A 97 5.15 12.28 -7.35
N HIS A 98 6.10 13.17 -7.61
CA HIS A 98 7.50 12.97 -7.30
C HIS A 98 7.86 13.60 -5.94
N TYR A 99 8.40 12.80 -5.03
CA TYR A 99 8.90 13.20 -3.71
C TYR A 99 10.36 12.79 -3.57
N ALA A 100 11.27 13.76 -3.53
CA ALA A 100 12.71 13.56 -3.43
C ALA A 100 13.29 12.62 -4.51
N THR A 101 13.45 11.33 -4.19
CA THR A 101 13.99 10.28 -5.09
C THR A 101 12.94 9.23 -5.47
N LEU A 102 11.68 9.41 -5.06
CA LEU A 102 10.60 8.44 -5.20
C LEU A 102 9.43 9.00 -6.00
N TYR A 103 8.88 8.17 -6.89
CA TYR A 103 7.62 8.40 -7.55
C TYR A 103 6.53 7.62 -6.83
N PHE A 104 5.50 8.33 -6.39
CA PHE A 104 4.27 7.76 -5.85
C PHE A 104 3.26 7.74 -6.97
N VAL A 105 2.74 6.55 -7.31
CA VAL A 105 1.89 6.36 -8.47
C VAL A 105 0.64 5.57 -8.09
N PHE A 106 -0.50 6.10 -8.50
CA PHE A 106 -1.82 5.50 -8.33
C PHE A 106 -2.40 5.26 -9.71
N VAL A 107 -2.90 4.05 -9.92
CA VAL A 107 -3.60 3.68 -11.15
C VAL A 107 -5.07 3.56 -10.82
N VAL A 108 -5.89 4.37 -11.47
CA VAL A 108 -7.31 4.52 -11.17
C VAL A 108 -8.15 4.45 -12.45
N ASP A 109 -9.41 4.09 -12.27
CA ASP A 109 -10.43 4.18 -13.30
C ASP A 109 -10.92 5.63 -13.47
N GLY A 110 -11.52 5.95 -14.63
CA GLY A 110 -12.09 7.27 -14.95
C GLY A 110 -13.27 7.68 -14.06
N ALA A 111 -13.77 6.78 -13.21
CA ALA A 111 -14.77 7.08 -12.19
C ALA A 111 -14.22 7.85 -10.97
N GLU A 112 -12.91 7.78 -10.70
CA GLU A 112 -12.29 8.49 -9.58
C GLU A 112 -11.88 9.91 -9.94
N SER A 113 -11.97 10.84 -8.99
CA SER A 113 -11.48 12.21 -9.20
C SER A 113 -9.96 12.27 -9.05
N GLU A 114 -9.27 12.81 -10.05
CA GLU A 114 -7.81 12.82 -10.07
C GLU A 114 -7.20 13.74 -9.02
N LEU A 115 -7.90 14.85 -8.72
CA LEU A 115 -7.51 15.78 -7.65
C LEU A 115 -7.66 15.11 -6.28
N GLY A 116 -8.70 14.29 -6.10
CA GLY A 116 -8.89 13.51 -4.87
C GLY A 116 -7.78 12.49 -4.66
N ILE A 117 -7.33 11.83 -5.73
CA ILE A 117 -6.20 10.88 -5.66
C ILE A 117 -4.87 11.60 -5.38
N LEU A 118 -4.65 12.81 -5.92
CA LEU A 118 -3.47 13.61 -5.57
C LEU A 118 -3.44 14.01 -4.10
N ASP A 119 -4.60 14.34 -3.52
CA ASP A 119 -4.70 14.61 -2.08
C ASP A 119 -4.49 13.33 -1.26
N LEU A 120 -5.00 12.20 -1.73
CA LEU A 120 -4.76 10.89 -1.11
C LEU A 120 -3.28 10.50 -1.10
N ILE A 121 -2.54 10.78 -2.19
CA ILE A 121 -1.08 10.60 -2.23
C ILE A 121 -0.41 11.43 -1.12
N GLN A 122 -0.86 12.67 -0.92
CA GLN A 122 -0.33 13.52 0.14
C GLN A 122 -0.62 12.94 1.54
N VAL A 123 -1.86 12.52 1.80
CA VAL A 123 -2.25 11.84 3.04
C VAL A 123 -1.41 10.59 3.28
N PHE A 124 -1.12 9.82 2.24
CA PHE A 124 -0.28 8.63 2.33
C PHE A 124 1.17 8.97 2.70
N VAL A 125 1.78 9.95 2.03
CA VAL A 125 3.15 10.39 2.34
C VAL A 125 3.24 10.96 3.75
N GLU A 126 2.26 11.76 4.18
CA GLU A 126 2.25 12.31 5.54
C GLU A 126 2.03 11.22 6.60
N SER A 127 1.20 10.23 6.32
CA SER A 127 1.00 9.06 7.18
C SER A 127 2.30 8.25 7.34
N LEU A 128 3.07 8.09 6.27
CA LEU A 128 4.39 7.45 6.32
C LEU A 128 5.40 8.27 7.14
N ASP A 129 5.43 9.59 6.95
CA ASP A 129 6.35 10.47 7.67
C ASP A 129 6.11 10.44 9.19
N ARG A 130 4.84 10.38 9.62
CA ARG A 130 4.49 10.22 11.04
C ARG A 130 4.76 8.83 11.60
N ALA A 131 4.73 7.79 10.76
CA ALA A 131 5.02 6.43 11.18
C ALA A 131 6.53 6.20 11.40
N PHE A 132 7.38 6.81 10.56
CA PHE A 132 8.84 6.60 10.58
C PHE A 132 9.66 7.76 11.16
N GLU A 133 9.03 8.86 11.61
CA GLU A 133 9.69 10.04 12.21
C GLU A 133 10.79 10.62 11.29
N ASN A 134 10.40 11.19 10.14
CA ASN A 134 11.24 11.64 9.02
C ASN A 134 11.61 10.51 8.06
N VAL A 135 10.62 10.07 7.30
CA VAL A 135 10.74 8.91 6.43
C VAL A 135 11.79 9.11 5.32
N CYS A 136 12.65 8.11 5.10
CA CYS A 136 13.55 8.07 3.96
C CYS A 136 13.30 6.84 3.06
N GLU A 137 13.82 6.84 1.83
CA GLU A 137 13.68 5.70 0.91
C GLU A 137 14.17 4.39 1.53
N LEU A 138 15.19 4.45 2.38
CA LEU A 138 15.77 3.28 3.02
C LEU A 138 14.81 2.62 4.01
N ASP A 139 13.96 3.41 4.70
CA ASP A 139 12.94 2.90 5.61
C ASP A 139 11.86 2.14 4.85
N LEU A 140 11.46 2.63 3.67
CA LEU A 140 10.50 1.93 2.81
C LEU A 140 11.05 0.58 2.33
N ILE A 141 12.36 0.44 2.20
CA ILE A 141 13.02 -0.81 1.80
C ILE A 141 13.11 -1.78 2.98
N PHE A 142 13.60 -1.32 4.13
CA PHE A 142 13.82 -2.20 5.29
C PHE A 142 12.54 -2.55 6.03
N HIS A 143 11.57 -1.64 6.08
CA HIS A 143 10.31 -1.78 6.79
C HIS A 143 9.12 -1.86 5.83
N PHE A 144 9.27 -2.61 4.73
CA PHE A 144 8.21 -2.74 3.72
C PHE A 144 6.89 -3.25 4.33
N ASP A 145 6.94 -4.16 5.32
CA ASP A 145 5.74 -4.65 6.01
C ASP A 145 4.95 -3.51 6.66
N GLU A 146 5.63 -2.58 7.32
CA GLU A 146 5.00 -1.43 8.00
C GLU A 146 4.38 -0.47 6.96
N VAL A 147 5.06 -0.25 5.83
CA VAL A 147 4.50 0.54 4.71
C VAL A 147 3.22 -0.09 4.17
N TYR A 148 3.19 -1.42 3.99
CA TYR A 148 1.97 -2.12 3.56
C TYR A 148 0.84 -2.04 4.60
N HIS A 149 1.17 -2.03 5.90
CA HIS A 149 0.17 -1.83 6.96
C HIS A 149 -0.41 -0.41 6.90
N VAL A 150 0.45 0.62 6.80
CA VAL A 150 0.00 2.01 6.63
C VAL A 150 -0.89 2.15 5.39
N LEU A 151 -0.49 1.58 4.26
CA LEU A 151 -1.31 1.63 3.04
C LEU A 151 -2.67 0.93 3.24
N SER A 152 -2.73 -0.16 4.00
CA SER A 152 -3.96 -0.92 4.22
C SER A 152 -4.97 -0.19 5.10
N GLU A 153 -4.52 0.69 6.01
CA GLU A 153 -5.41 1.57 6.79
C GLU A 153 -6.04 2.66 5.91
N ILE A 154 -5.36 3.08 4.85
CA ILE A 154 -5.84 4.14 3.94
C ILE A 154 -6.72 3.54 2.84
N ILE A 155 -6.31 2.41 2.24
CA ILE A 155 -6.94 1.83 1.05
C ILE A 155 -7.04 0.33 1.20
N GLN A 156 -8.25 -0.20 1.06
CA GLN A 156 -8.50 -1.63 1.06
C GLN A 156 -9.42 -2.02 -0.08
N GLY A 157 -9.03 -3.06 -0.80
CA GLY A 157 -9.81 -3.56 -1.93
C GLY A 157 -10.06 -2.49 -3.01
N GLY A 158 -9.16 -1.52 -3.19
CA GLY A 158 -9.30 -0.44 -4.17
C GLY A 158 -10.29 0.67 -3.81
N LEU A 159 -10.76 0.70 -2.55
CA LEU A 159 -11.60 1.74 -1.97
C LEU A 159 -10.83 2.48 -0.88
N VAL A 160 -11.07 3.79 -0.77
CA VAL A 160 -10.51 4.64 0.28
C VAL A 160 -11.29 4.40 1.57
N LEU A 161 -10.59 4.05 2.64
CA LEU A 161 -11.16 3.84 3.98
C LEU A 161 -11.04 5.10 4.82
N GLU A 162 -9.81 5.62 4.96
CA GLU A 162 -9.50 6.73 5.85
C GLU A 162 -8.66 7.80 5.17
N THR A 163 -8.97 9.06 5.49
CA THR A 163 -8.23 10.24 5.02
C THR A 163 -7.65 11.05 6.18
N ASN A 164 -8.07 10.79 7.42
CA ASN A 164 -7.59 11.51 8.58
C ASN A 164 -6.28 10.91 9.09
N ILE A 165 -5.19 11.66 8.93
CA ILE A 165 -3.83 11.23 9.31
C ILE A 165 -3.73 10.90 10.81
N ASN A 166 -4.51 11.56 11.67
CA ASN A 166 -4.49 11.29 13.11
C ASN A 166 -5.06 9.90 13.42
N GLU A 167 -6.18 9.54 12.80
CA GLU A 167 -6.81 8.23 12.97
C GLU A 167 -5.95 7.13 12.37
N ILE A 168 -5.43 7.34 11.16
CA ILE A 168 -4.47 6.43 10.51
C ILE A 168 -3.28 6.17 11.43
N SER A 169 -2.65 7.23 11.97
CA SER A 169 -1.48 7.08 12.86
C SER A 169 -1.80 6.34 14.17
N ALA A 170 -3.01 6.51 14.71
CA ALA A 170 -3.46 5.82 15.91
C ALA A 170 -3.68 4.32 15.64
N CYS A 171 -4.35 3.99 14.53
CA CYS A 171 -4.58 2.61 14.10
C CYS A 171 -3.27 1.88 13.81
N VAL A 172 -2.34 2.50 13.07
CA VAL A 172 -1.01 1.93 12.76
C VAL A 172 -0.22 1.62 14.04
N ARG A 173 -0.23 2.53 15.03
CA ARG A 173 0.44 2.31 16.32
C ARG A 173 -0.22 1.19 17.13
N ALA A 174 -1.55 1.14 17.15
CA ALA A 174 -2.29 0.08 17.82
C ALA A 174 -2.00 -1.29 17.18
N ALA A 175 -2.01 -1.38 15.84
CA ALA A 175 -1.69 -2.60 15.10
C ALA A 175 -0.26 -3.08 15.36
N THR A 176 0.71 -2.16 15.35
CA THR A 176 2.13 -2.48 15.63
C THR A 176 2.31 -2.99 17.06
N LYS A 177 1.63 -2.36 18.03
CA LYS A 177 1.63 -2.80 19.43
C LYS A 177 1.04 -4.20 19.58
N ASN A 178 -0.14 -4.44 19.01
CA ASN A 178 -0.82 -5.73 19.09
C ASN A 178 0.00 -6.85 18.45
N ARG A 179 0.67 -6.58 17.32
CA ARG A 179 1.58 -7.54 16.67
C ARG A 179 2.78 -7.87 17.54
N LYS A 180 3.37 -6.88 18.23
CA LYS A 180 4.48 -7.09 19.16
C LYS A 180 4.05 -7.91 20.38
N GLU A 181 2.90 -7.60 20.97
CA GLU A 181 2.33 -8.38 22.08
C GLU A 181 1.99 -9.82 21.69
N SER A 182 1.44 -10.02 20.48
CA SER A 182 1.15 -11.34 19.92
C SER A 182 2.43 -12.16 19.70
N SER A 183 3.50 -11.52 19.21
CA SER A 183 4.80 -12.20 19.04
C SER A 183 5.46 -12.60 20.37
N ALA A 184 5.30 -11.78 21.41
CA ALA A 184 5.83 -12.05 22.75
C ALA A 184 5.07 -13.17 23.48
N SER A 185 3.76 -13.28 23.22
CA SER A 185 2.90 -14.31 23.82
C SER A 185 2.97 -15.67 23.11
N ALA A 186 3.40 -15.70 21.85
CA ALA A 186 3.50 -16.92 21.05
C ALA A 186 4.68 -17.84 21.42
N ASN A 187 5.63 -17.40 22.25
CA ASN A 187 6.83 -18.18 22.59
C ASN A 187 7.10 -18.24 24.11
N PRO A 188 6.39 -19.10 24.87
CA PRO A 188 6.47 -19.17 26.33
C PRO A 188 7.78 -19.79 26.86
N LEU A 189 8.70 -20.24 25.99
CA LEU A 189 9.90 -20.99 26.36
C LEU A 189 11.19 -20.16 26.37
N ILE A 190 11.14 -18.87 26.03
CA ILE A 190 12.30 -17.97 26.11
C ILE A 190 12.11 -17.09 27.36
N PRO A 191 12.92 -17.26 28.42
CA PRO A 191 12.78 -16.47 29.64
C PRO A 191 12.98 -14.97 29.31
N SER A 192 12.14 -14.09 29.86
CA SER A 192 12.19 -12.63 29.66
C SER A 192 13.54 -11.98 29.99
N VAL A 193 14.48 -12.70 30.60
CA VAL A 193 15.85 -12.25 30.87
C VAL A 193 16.75 -12.21 29.62
N LEU A 194 16.42 -12.98 28.57
CA LEU A 194 17.14 -12.99 27.29
C LEU A 194 16.48 -12.08 26.23
N ALA A 195 15.25 -11.63 26.48
CA ALA A 195 14.59 -10.58 25.71
C ALA A 195 15.17 -9.21 26.11
N ALA A 196 16.46 -9.01 25.85
CA ALA A 196 17.11 -7.72 26.09
C ALA A 196 16.68 -6.74 24.98
N PRO A 197 16.02 -5.61 25.31
CA PRO A 197 16.11 -4.44 24.46
C PRO A 197 17.51 -3.85 24.68
N GLY A 198 18.32 -3.79 23.63
CA GLY A 198 19.49 -2.93 23.63
C GLY A 198 19.04 -1.49 23.90
N GLY A 199 19.47 -0.92 25.04
CA GLY A 199 19.24 0.50 25.32
C GLY A 199 18.88 0.85 26.76
N ARG A 200 19.90 0.85 27.63
CA ARG A 200 20.26 1.99 28.49
C ARG A 200 19.26 2.44 29.59
N GLY A 201 19.59 2.06 30.83
CA GLY A 201 19.54 3.02 31.96
C GLY A 201 18.58 2.72 33.11
N GLY A 202 19.09 2.04 34.13
CA GLY A 202 18.83 2.22 35.58
C GLY A 202 17.41 2.41 36.11
N ASN A 203 16.97 1.55 37.04
CA ASN A 203 17.12 1.80 38.48
C ASN A 203 16.55 0.65 39.34
N ARG A 204 17.24 0.43 40.45
CA ARG A 204 17.12 -0.54 41.54
C ARG A 204 15.71 -0.81 42.10
N GLY A 205 15.49 -2.06 42.50
CA GLY A 205 14.71 -2.38 43.70
C GLY A 205 14.15 -3.81 43.75
N GLY A 206 14.77 -4.70 44.53
CA GLY A 206 14.02 -5.78 45.18
C GLY A 206 14.59 -7.21 45.10
N SER A 207 15.13 -7.65 46.23
CA SER A 207 15.14 -9.03 46.74
C SER A 207 16.12 -10.05 46.14
N ALA A 208 17.31 -10.13 46.75
CA ALA A 208 18.35 -11.14 46.53
C ALA A 208 18.05 -12.49 47.21
N ASP A 209 16.81 -13.00 47.11
CA ASP A 209 16.40 -14.28 47.75
C ASP A 209 16.10 -15.41 46.74
N GLY A 210 16.27 -15.15 45.44
CA GLY A 210 16.03 -16.15 44.38
C GLY A 210 17.17 -17.18 44.23
N ALA A 211 18.42 -16.75 44.40
CA ALA A 211 19.59 -17.56 44.05
C ALA A 211 19.85 -18.73 45.03
N ARG A 212 19.39 -18.62 46.28
CA ARG A 212 19.64 -19.64 47.31
C ARG A 212 18.66 -20.81 47.27
N ARG A 213 17.47 -20.62 46.69
CA ARG A 213 16.45 -21.68 46.57
C ARG A 213 16.77 -22.69 45.46
N TRP A 214 17.56 -22.31 44.46
CA TRP A 214 17.91 -23.18 43.33
C TRP A 214 18.91 -24.27 43.73
N LEU A 215 19.88 -23.97 44.59
CA LEU A 215 20.87 -24.95 45.03
C LEU A 215 20.30 -26.02 45.97
N ALA A 216 19.25 -25.70 46.74
CA ALA A 216 18.59 -26.68 47.62
C ALA A 216 17.72 -27.71 46.86
N ALA A 217 17.36 -27.43 45.60
CA ALA A 217 16.54 -28.32 44.78
C ALA A 217 17.36 -29.37 44.01
N MET A 218 18.70 -29.25 43.99
CA MET A 218 19.60 -30.16 43.25
C MET A 218 20.31 -31.21 44.11
N GLY A 219 20.02 -31.31 45.41
CA GLY A 219 20.40 -32.47 46.21
C GLY A 219 21.89 -32.84 46.17
N VAL A 220 22.77 -31.87 46.44
CA VAL A 220 24.18 -32.10 46.82
C VAL A 220 24.43 -31.41 48.15
#